data_AF-A0A8R1E267-F1
#
_entry.id   AF-A0A8R1E267-F1
#
_cell.length_a   1.000
_cell.length_b   1.000
_cell.length_c   1.000
_cell.angle_alpha   90.00
_cell.angle_beta   90.00
_cell.angle_gamma   90.00
#
_symmetry.space_group_name_H-M   'P 1'
#
loop_
_entity.id
_entity.type
_entity.pdbx_description
1 polymer ?
#
loop_
_entity_poly.entity_id
_entity_poly.type
_entity_poly.pdbx_seq_one_letter_code
_entity_poly.pdbx_strand_id
1 'polypeptide(L)'
;MTLQFYGLFLTLCTLCSAQQIKYFNTFKGGNVRNKIDATPPYSLYVSAQSDDNDVLKKVLITTEDNQYASLYVLKMKKLMQGSGLLQPFVINSTAYLSTDLSDLNTLHGFMYITTEKQLYDKSFLVIDVDQSQKISINRNFQPDSTIVFLNTVRSTTPIQSSMFSGWLQSSDSSVSIYRGYPSDDKELIDTQIFSNPVRTDLFKTQFIPNVEKFSLTLGIFYLKIHNDVSFLIEPSYFELDGMSTSAYSTTGFYMKAINQIEKNITITCLRDTSYNGTTCGNWIGLLPESTGNVAFQEVDSTQTFTCTITPNDQIFPCKVGTIGQKIFISSIGANGGEYFVQYYIYQDQRVYELDSTTASSLPTVPVTTRGIRTTTKKFSAVTDFFVTVFMVVFLLL
;
A
#
# COMPACT_ATOMS: atom_id res chain seq x y z
N MET A 1 53.82 -3.54 -39.68
CA MET A 1 52.80 -2.47 -39.71
C MET A 1 51.55 -3.07 -40.33
N THR A 2 50.41 -3.23 -39.67
CA THR A 2 49.96 -2.73 -38.37
C THR A 2 48.82 -3.66 -37.95
N LEU A 3 48.89 -4.16 -36.72
CA LEU A 3 47.84 -4.92 -36.05
C LEU A 3 46.69 -3.95 -35.73
N GLN A 4 45.43 -4.29 -36.03
CA GLN A 4 44.29 -3.58 -35.46
C GLN A 4 43.26 -4.57 -34.93
N PHE A 5 43.33 -4.74 -33.60
CA PHE A 5 42.32 -5.30 -32.73
C PHE A 5 40.98 -4.58 -32.95
N TYR A 6 39.90 -5.32 -33.18
CA TYR A 6 38.56 -4.88 -32.82
C TYR A 6 38.05 -5.80 -31.71
N GLY A 7 37.90 -5.18 -30.54
CA GLY A 7 37.58 -5.82 -29.27
C GLY A 7 36.20 -6.46 -29.27
N LEU A 8 36.18 -7.69 -28.77
CA LEU A 8 34.99 -8.35 -28.26
C LEU A 8 34.52 -7.57 -27.03
N PHE A 9 33.47 -6.76 -27.16
CA PHE A 9 32.79 -6.14 -26.02
C PHE A 9 31.96 -7.24 -25.35
N LEU A 10 32.60 -8.01 -24.46
CA LEU A 10 31.90 -8.88 -23.52
C LEU A 10 31.09 -7.99 -22.59
N THR A 11 29.79 -7.87 -22.85
CA THR A 11 28.79 -7.42 -21.89
C THR A 11 28.76 -8.39 -20.72
N LEU A 12 29.67 -8.19 -19.76
CA LEU A 12 29.49 -8.65 -18.39
C LEU A 12 28.35 -7.81 -17.80
N CYS A 13 27.10 -8.17 -18.12
CA CYS A 13 26.02 -7.90 -17.19
C CYS A 13 26.31 -8.78 -15.97
N THR A 14 27.04 -8.23 -15.00
CA THR A 14 26.96 -8.74 -13.64
C THR A 14 25.49 -8.66 -13.28
N LEU A 15 24.83 -9.82 -13.23
CA LEU A 15 23.52 -9.99 -12.63
C LEU A 15 23.67 -9.55 -11.18
N CYS A 16 23.53 -8.25 -10.94
CA CYS A 16 23.31 -7.73 -9.60
C CYS A 16 21.92 -8.23 -9.26
N SER A 17 21.87 -9.43 -8.68
CA SER A 17 20.61 -10.02 -8.24
C SER A 17 20.02 -9.09 -7.19
N ALA A 18 19.04 -8.31 -7.64
CA ALA A 18 18.18 -7.51 -6.79
C ALA A 18 17.45 -8.40 -5.77
N GLN A 19 16.76 -7.78 -4.83
CA GLN A 19 15.90 -8.45 -3.84
C GLN A 19 14.98 -9.47 -4.50
N GLN A 20 14.74 -10.60 -3.83
CA GLN A 20 14.00 -11.72 -4.43
C GLN A 20 13.03 -12.37 -3.48
N ILE A 21 11.95 -12.91 -4.05
CA ILE A 21 11.10 -13.91 -3.43
C ILE A 21 11.27 -15.22 -4.17
N LYS A 22 11.45 -16.31 -3.43
CA LYS A 22 11.54 -17.68 -3.98
C LYS A 22 10.55 -18.58 -3.26
N TYR A 23 9.56 -19.07 -3.99
CA TYR A 23 8.56 -20.01 -3.48
C TYR A 23 9.11 -21.42 -3.37
N PHE A 24 8.82 -22.13 -2.28
CA PHE A 24 9.44 -23.42 -2.03
C PHE A 24 9.02 -24.51 -3.00
N ASN A 25 7.79 -24.46 -3.51
CA ASN A 25 7.29 -25.36 -4.55
C ASN A 25 7.96 -25.20 -5.93
N THR A 26 8.85 -24.22 -6.11
CA THR A 26 9.62 -24.07 -7.37
C THR A 26 10.95 -24.81 -7.34
N PHE A 27 11.36 -25.34 -6.19
CA PHE A 27 12.61 -26.07 -6.03
C PHE A 27 12.47 -27.56 -6.31
N LYS A 28 13.56 -28.17 -6.78
CA LYS A 28 13.64 -29.61 -7.05
C LYS A 28 14.06 -30.36 -5.77
N GLY A 29 13.39 -31.46 -5.50
CA GLY A 29 13.76 -32.43 -4.47
C GLY A 29 14.89 -33.38 -4.92
N GLY A 30 15.07 -34.49 -4.21
CA GLY A 30 15.97 -35.58 -4.60
C GLY A 30 17.46 -35.25 -4.44
N ASN A 31 17.81 -34.48 -3.41
CA ASN A 31 19.15 -33.98 -3.11
C ASN A 31 19.74 -33.06 -4.19
N VAL A 32 18.89 -32.52 -5.08
CA VAL A 32 19.31 -31.49 -6.03
C VAL A 32 19.74 -30.23 -5.27
N ARG A 33 20.89 -29.68 -5.64
CA ARG A 33 21.37 -28.39 -5.12
C ARG A 33 20.72 -27.26 -5.91
N ASN A 34 19.70 -26.66 -5.32
CA ASN A 34 19.02 -25.51 -5.90
C ASN A 34 19.78 -24.24 -5.50
N LYS A 35 20.65 -23.73 -6.38
CA LYS A 35 21.47 -22.54 -6.11
C LYS A 35 20.58 -21.32 -5.84
N ILE A 36 20.91 -20.56 -4.80
CA ILE A 36 20.33 -19.24 -4.53
C ILE A 36 21.11 -18.22 -5.33
N ASP A 37 20.47 -17.62 -6.32
CA ASP A 37 21.07 -16.68 -7.25
C ASP A 37 21.02 -15.25 -6.70
N ALA A 38 21.83 -14.98 -5.67
CA ALA A 38 21.98 -13.68 -5.03
C ALA A 38 23.47 -13.40 -4.75
N THR A 39 23.86 -12.12 -4.80
CA THR A 39 25.25 -11.69 -4.57
C THR A 39 25.51 -11.49 -3.08
N PRO A 40 26.39 -12.28 -2.44
CA PRO A 40 26.75 -12.07 -1.03
C PRO A 40 27.50 -10.75 -0.81
N PRO A 41 27.37 -10.12 0.39
CA PRO A 41 26.56 -10.59 1.50
C PRO A 41 25.07 -10.23 1.35
N TYR A 42 24.19 -11.12 1.81
CA TYR A 42 22.75 -10.87 1.90
C TYR A 42 22.14 -11.57 3.11
N SER A 43 20.86 -11.28 3.39
CA SER A 43 20.09 -12.04 4.36
C SER A 43 18.92 -12.77 3.72
N LEU A 44 18.55 -13.89 4.35
CA LEU A 44 17.39 -14.70 4.00
C LEU A 44 16.43 -14.75 5.19
N TYR A 45 15.15 -14.53 4.88
CA TYR A 45 14.02 -14.66 5.80
C TYR A 45 13.02 -15.69 5.27
N VAL A 46 12.40 -16.48 6.14
CA VAL A 46 11.46 -17.54 5.75
C VAL A 46 10.08 -17.24 6.33
N SER A 47 9.04 -17.30 5.49
CA SER A 47 7.64 -17.41 5.91
C SER A 47 7.07 -18.71 5.35
N ALA A 48 6.56 -19.56 6.23
CA ALA A 48 6.03 -20.88 5.88
C ALA A 48 5.07 -21.40 6.96
N GLN A 49 4.17 -20.53 7.41
CA GLN A 49 3.39 -20.78 8.61
C GLN A 49 2.39 -21.93 8.41
N SER A 50 1.83 -22.07 7.20
CA SER A 50 0.87 -23.14 6.88
C SER A 50 1.52 -24.45 6.41
N ASP A 51 2.85 -24.46 6.23
CA ASP A 51 3.56 -25.65 5.75
C ASP A 51 3.90 -26.59 6.92
N ASP A 52 3.90 -27.89 6.64
CA ASP A 52 4.17 -28.93 7.63
C ASP A 52 5.58 -28.81 8.24
N ASN A 53 5.64 -28.81 9.57
CA ASN A 53 6.90 -28.60 10.29
C ASN A 53 7.91 -29.73 10.07
N ASP A 54 7.46 -30.97 9.91
CA ASP A 54 8.36 -32.11 9.72
C ASP A 54 8.91 -32.16 8.29
N VAL A 55 8.14 -31.69 7.31
CA VAL A 55 8.62 -31.42 5.96
C VAL A 55 9.66 -30.30 5.97
N LEU A 56 9.36 -29.15 6.60
CA LEU A 56 10.28 -28.00 6.64
C LEU A 56 11.62 -28.28 7.36
N LYS A 57 11.64 -29.24 8.31
CA LYS A 57 12.88 -29.67 8.96
C LYS A 57 13.84 -30.41 8.00
N LYS A 58 13.33 -31.02 6.93
CA LYS A 58 14.10 -31.77 5.93
C LYS A 58 14.59 -30.91 4.77
N VAL A 59 14.19 -29.65 4.71
CA VAL A 59 14.62 -28.71 3.66
C VAL A 59 15.67 -27.78 4.25
N LEU A 60 16.89 -27.86 3.73
CA LEU A 60 18.07 -27.19 4.29
C LEU A 60 18.57 -26.10 3.34
N ILE A 61 18.90 -24.95 3.91
CA ILE A 61 19.80 -23.98 3.31
C ILE A 61 21.22 -24.34 3.74
N THR A 62 22.15 -24.40 2.79
CA THR A 62 23.57 -24.67 3.05
C THR A 62 24.43 -23.66 2.30
N THR A 63 25.43 -23.13 2.99
CA THR A 63 26.40 -22.17 2.44
C THR A 63 27.75 -22.86 2.19
N GLU A 64 28.59 -22.27 1.34
CA GLU A 64 29.94 -22.81 1.07
C GLU A 64 30.88 -22.72 2.28
N ASP A 65 30.65 -21.80 3.20
CA ASP A 65 31.36 -21.69 4.48
C ASP A 65 30.83 -22.66 5.56
N ASN A 66 30.10 -23.71 5.14
CA ASN A 66 29.56 -24.78 5.99
C ASN A 66 28.53 -24.33 7.04
N GLN A 67 27.89 -23.17 6.85
CA GLN A 67 26.70 -22.83 7.63
C GLN A 67 25.49 -23.54 7.03
N TYR A 68 24.59 -24.01 7.88
CA TYR A 68 23.33 -24.58 7.42
C TYR A 68 22.22 -24.35 8.43
N ALA A 69 20.99 -24.27 7.92
CA ALA A 69 19.78 -24.19 8.72
C ALA A 69 18.61 -24.80 7.95
N SER A 70 17.69 -25.46 8.65
CA SER A 70 16.44 -25.89 8.02
C SER A 70 15.45 -24.74 7.87
N LEU A 71 14.54 -24.83 6.90
CA LEU A 71 13.48 -23.83 6.74
C LEU A 71 12.62 -23.69 8.01
N TYR A 72 12.43 -24.79 8.76
CA TYR A 72 11.78 -24.76 10.07
C TYR A 72 12.55 -23.88 11.08
N VAL A 73 13.86 -24.05 11.19
CA VAL A 73 14.68 -23.23 12.10
C VAL A 73 14.62 -21.77 11.71
N LEU A 74 14.69 -21.47 10.40
CA LEU A 74 14.67 -20.11 9.89
C LEU A 74 13.32 -19.40 10.12
N LYS A 75 12.17 -20.07 9.93
CA LYS A 75 10.86 -19.46 10.20
C LYS A 75 10.63 -19.15 11.68
N MET A 76 11.20 -19.98 12.55
CA MET A 76 11.06 -19.86 14.01
C MET A 76 12.06 -18.89 14.64
N LYS A 77 13.06 -18.43 13.88
CA LYS A 77 14.12 -17.55 14.40
C LYS A 77 13.62 -16.11 14.48
N LYS A 78 13.05 -15.75 15.64
CA LYS A 78 12.57 -14.39 15.93
C LYS A 78 13.61 -13.60 16.74
N LEU A 79 13.74 -12.30 16.48
CA LEU A 79 14.59 -11.39 17.27
C LEU A 79 14.03 -11.14 18.67
N MET A 80 12.71 -11.19 18.82
CA MET A 80 12.03 -11.02 20.11
C MET A 80 11.04 -12.16 20.32
N GLN A 81 10.96 -12.66 21.56
CA GLN A 81 9.99 -13.69 21.91
C GLN A 81 8.56 -13.14 21.83
N GLY A 82 7.65 -13.90 21.21
CA GLY A 82 6.25 -13.48 21.05
C GLY A 82 6.04 -12.38 20.01
N SER A 83 7.00 -12.16 19.11
CA SER A 83 6.82 -11.29 17.93
C SER A 83 7.04 -12.06 16.64
N GLY A 84 6.53 -11.50 15.55
CA GLY A 84 6.79 -11.95 14.19
C GLY A 84 8.11 -11.43 13.62
N LEU A 85 8.85 -10.58 14.35
CA LEU A 85 10.09 -9.96 13.87
C LEU A 85 11.16 -11.03 13.65
N LEU A 86 11.47 -11.30 12.38
CA LEU A 86 12.40 -12.34 11.98
C LEU A 86 13.85 -11.88 12.18
N GLN A 87 14.71 -12.83 12.56
CA GLN A 87 16.15 -12.63 12.59
C GLN A 87 16.76 -13.00 11.23
N PRO A 88 17.61 -12.15 10.63
CA PRO A 88 18.27 -12.48 9.38
C PRO A 88 19.15 -13.74 9.50
N PHE A 89 19.05 -14.63 8.51
CA PHE A 89 20.10 -15.60 8.23
C PHE A 89 21.08 -15.01 7.22
N VAL A 90 22.24 -14.56 7.72
CA VAL A 90 23.24 -13.86 6.92
C VAL A 90 24.06 -14.86 6.12
N ILE A 91 24.15 -14.62 4.82
CA ILE A 91 24.91 -15.44 3.88
C ILE A 91 26.04 -14.58 3.31
N ASN A 92 27.28 -14.96 3.61
CA ASN A 92 28.50 -14.28 3.18
C ASN A 92 29.21 -14.97 1.99
N SER A 93 28.68 -16.10 1.55
CA SER A 93 29.23 -16.95 0.48
C SER A 93 28.08 -17.42 -0.43
N THR A 94 28.34 -18.27 -1.43
CA THR A 94 27.20 -18.82 -2.19
C THR A 94 26.41 -19.81 -1.35
N ALA A 95 25.11 -19.93 -1.62
CA ALA A 95 24.21 -20.82 -0.89
C ALA A 95 23.28 -21.59 -1.82
N TYR A 96 22.77 -22.71 -1.34
CA TYR A 96 21.78 -23.53 -2.04
C TYR A 96 20.77 -24.13 -1.08
N LEU A 97 19.59 -24.43 -1.62
CA LEU A 97 18.55 -25.21 -0.95
C LEU A 97 18.63 -26.68 -1.42
N SER A 98 18.56 -27.61 -0.48
CA SER A 98 18.52 -29.05 -0.77
C SER A 98 17.63 -29.82 0.21
N THR A 99 17.14 -30.98 -0.22
CA THR A 99 16.29 -31.88 0.56
C THR A 99 16.33 -33.28 -0.04
N ASP A 100 16.10 -34.31 0.76
CA ASP A 100 15.97 -35.70 0.33
C ASP A 100 14.55 -36.07 -0.15
N LEU A 101 13.56 -35.20 0.11
CA LEU A 101 12.19 -35.35 -0.36
C LEU A 101 12.13 -35.40 -1.89
N SER A 102 11.19 -36.17 -2.45
CA SER A 102 11.07 -36.33 -3.91
C SER A 102 10.70 -35.04 -4.63
N ASP A 103 9.74 -34.28 -4.09
CA ASP A 103 9.35 -32.97 -4.58
C ASP A 103 8.90 -32.05 -3.43
N LEU A 104 8.69 -30.77 -3.75
CA LEU A 104 8.30 -29.71 -2.82
C LEU A 104 6.98 -29.04 -3.23
N ASN A 105 6.21 -29.65 -4.14
CA ASN A 105 5.08 -29.00 -4.81
C ASN A 105 3.93 -28.64 -3.87
N THR A 106 3.85 -29.32 -2.72
CA THR A 106 2.85 -29.09 -1.69
C THR A 106 3.17 -27.93 -0.76
N LEU A 107 4.39 -27.38 -0.81
CA LEU A 107 4.78 -26.24 0.01
C LEU A 107 4.22 -24.93 -0.54
N HIS A 108 3.75 -24.08 0.35
CA HIS A 108 3.19 -22.77 0.02
C HIS A 108 4.01 -21.61 0.57
N GLY A 109 4.99 -21.90 1.43
CA GLY A 109 5.93 -20.93 1.94
C GLY A 109 6.89 -20.39 0.87
N PHE A 110 7.58 -19.33 1.24
CA PHE A 110 8.61 -18.73 0.43
C PHE A 110 9.72 -18.15 1.31
N MET A 111 10.87 -17.87 0.70
CA MET A 111 11.92 -17.07 1.31
C MET A 111 12.01 -15.70 0.66
N TYR A 112 12.27 -14.69 1.48
CA TYR A 112 12.65 -13.34 1.07
C TYR A 112 14.16 -13.18 1.20
N ILE A 113 14.80 -12.75 0.12
CA ILE A 113 16.25 -12.55 0.00
C ILE A 113 16.51 -11.06 -0.18
N THR A 114 17.31 -10.48 0.71
CA THR A 114 17.66 -9.05 0.66
C THR A 114 18.89 -8.79 -0.20
N THR A 115 19.18 -7.51 -0.41
CA THR A 115 20.52 -7.07 -0.84
C THR A 115 21.41 -6.81 0.37
N GLU A 116 22.69 -6.53 0.11
CA GLU A 116 23.66 -6.06 1.10
C GLU A 116 23.20 -4.76 1.77
N LYS A 117 22.68 -3.80 0.99
CA LYS A 117 22.21 -2.50 1.48
C LYS A 117 21.09 -2.67 2.51
N GLN A 118 20.12 -3.53 2.22
CA GLN A 118 19.03 -3.84 3.14
C GLN A 118 19.50 -4.64 4.36
N LEU A 119 20.44 -5.56 4.20
CA LEU A 119 21.03 -6.33 5.31
C LEU A 119 21.66 -5.40 6.36
N TYR A 120 22.37 -4.35 5.92
CA TYR A 120 23.06 -3.43 6.82
C TYR A 120 22.22 -2.23 7.26
N ASP A 121 21.01 -2.07 6.72
CA ASP A 121 20.07 -1.04 7.16
C ASP A 121 19.37 -1.46 8.46
N LYS A 122 19.74 -0.80 9.57
CA LYS A 122 19.14 -1.06 10.90
C LYS A 122 17.67 -0.66 10.97
N SER A 123 17.19 0.15 10.01
CA SER A 123 15.80 0.55 9.82
C SER A 123 15.00 -0.37 8.90
N PHE A 124 15.64 -1.45 8.44
CA PHE A 124 14.99 -2.46 7.64
C PHE A 124 14.57 -3.64 8.51
N LEU A 125 13.26 -3.82 8.67
CA LEU A 125 12.67 -4.86 9.50
C LEU A 125 11.87 -5.83 8.63
N VAL A 126 11.93 -7.13 8.94
CA VAL A 126 11.12 -8.15 8.28
C VAL A 126 10.27 -8.88 9.32
N ILE A 127 8.96 -8.85 9.14
CA ILE A 127 7.97 -9.38 10.08
C ILE A 127 7.15 -10.45 9.39
N ASP A 128 7.11 -11.64 9.98
CA ASP A 128 6.13 -12.67 9.61
C ASP A 128 4.81 -12.38 10.34
N VAL A 129 3.72 -12.28 9.59
CA VAL A 129 2.37 -12.08 10.13
C VAL A 129 1.79 -13.44 10.49
N ASP A 130 2.36 -14.09 11.49
CA ASP A 130 1.96 -15.41 11.99
C ASP A 130 1.11 -15.35 13.27
N GLN A 131 1.04 -14.17 13.90
CA GLN A 131 0.32 -13.90 15.13
C GLN A 131 -0.08 -12.42 15.21
N SER A 132 -0.99 -12.10 16.14
CA SER A 132 -1.31 -10.71 16.48
C SER A 132 -0.15 -10.04 17.20
N GLN A 133 0.27 -8.88 16.71
CA GLN A 133 1.36 -8.11 17.31
C GLN A 133 1.16 -6.61 17.13
N LYS A 134 1.66 -5.84 18.11
CA LYS A 134 1.68 -4.38 18.05
C LYS A 134 2.98 -3.91 17.43
N ILE A 135 2.88 -3.11 16.38
CA ILE A 135 4.00 -2.38 15.80
C ILE A 135 3.97 -0.97 16.35
N SER A 136 5.15 -0.47 16.74
CA SER A 136 5.32 0.89 17.25
C SER A 136 6.68 1.42 16.81
N ILE A 137 6.66 2.45 15.97
CA ILE A 137 7.85 3.20 15.55
C ILE A 137 7.88 4.49 16.36
N ASN A 138 9.05 4.84 16.86
CA ASN A 138 9.25 6.00 17.71
C ASN A 138 10.34 6.89 17.11
N ARG A 139 10.00 8.16 16.86
CA ARG A 139 10.87 9.13 16.19
C ARG A 139 12.22 9.32 16.88
N ASN A 140 12.28 9.14 18.20
CA ASN A 140 13.50 9.40 18.98
C ASN A 140 14.55 8.30 18.80
N PHE A 141 14.14 7.11 18.34
CA PHE A 141 15.03 5.97 18.13
C PHE A 141 15.24 5.68 16.65
N GLN A 142 14.18 5.78 15.85
CA GLN A 142 14.19 5.36 14.46
C GLN A 142 13.12 6.13 13.67
N PRO A 143 13.44 7.37 13.23
CA PRO A 143 12.46 8.22 12.56
C PRO A 143 12.05 7.65 11.20
N ASP A 144 12.97 7.03 10.47
CA ASP A 144 12.68 6.39 9.18
C ASP A 144 12.80 4.88 9.31
N SER A 145 11.77 4.15 8.84
CA SER A 145 11.72 2.69 8.87
C SER A 145 11.14 2.11 7.58
N THR A 146 11.72 1.01 7.11
CA THR A 146 11.12 0.13 6.11
C THR A 146 10.77 -1.20 6.78
N ILE A 147 9.48 -1.56 6.79
CA ILE A 147 9.02 -2.81 7.38
C ILE A 147 8.40 -3.68 6.29
N VAL A 148 9.02 -4.82 6.01
CA VAL A 148 8.49 -5.84 5.10
C VAL A 148 7.66 -6.82 5.90
N PHE A 149 6.44 -7.09 5.44
CA PHE A 149 5.54 -8.06 6.04
C PHE A 149 5.42 -9.27 5.13
N LEU A 150 5.64 -10.46 5.69
CA LEU A 150 5.45 -11.75 5.04
C LEU A 150 4.19 -12.40 5.60
N ASN A 151 3.37 -13.01 4.75
CA ASN A 151 2.20 -13.75 5.19
C ASN A 151 2.00 -15.01 4.35
N THR A 152 2.08 -16.17 5.02
CA THR A 152 1.82 -17.49 4.42
C THR A 152 0.73 -18.24 5.17
N VAL A 153 -0.09 -17.53 5.97
CA VAL A 153 -1.24 -18.10 6.67
C VAL A 153 -2.36 -18.35 5.69
N ARG A 154 -2.76 -19.62 5.54
CA ARG A 154 -3.77 -20.08 4.59
C ARG A 154 -5.10 -20.44 5.24
N SER A 155 -5.18 -20.37 6.57
CA SER A 155 -6.42 -20.59 7.32
C SER A 155 -7.35 -19.38 7.31
N THR A 156 -6.88 -18.23 6.79
CA THR A 156 -7.71 -17.03 6.61
C THR A 156 -8.62 -17.17 5.38
N THR A 157 -9.76 -16.49 5.41
CA THR A 157 -10.66 -16.36 4.27
C THR A 157 -10.94 -14.88 4.08
N PRO A 158 -10.33 -14.23 3.07
CA PRO A 158 -9.42 -14.75 2.03
C PRO A 158 -8.08 -15.28 2.56
N ILE A 159 -7.43 -16.14 1.77
CA ILE A 159 -6.12 -16.72 2.08
C ILE A 159 -5.04 -15.63 2.08
N GLN A 160 -4.11 -15.66 3.04
CA GLN A 160 -3.03 -14.67 3.22
C GLN A 160 -3.52 -13.25 3.56
N SER A 161 -4.62 -13.15 4.32
CA SER A 161 -5.05 -11.87 4.87
C SER A 161 -4.26 -11.45 6.11
N SER A 162 -3.86 -10.17 6.12
CA SER A 162 -3.26 -9.42 7.23
C SER A 162 -4.19 -8.26 7.59
N MET A 163 -4.72 -8.23 8.81
CA MET A 163 -5.62 -7.19 9.28
C MET A 163 -4.87 -6.12 10.06
N PHE A 164 -5.09 -4.86 9.72
CA PHE A 164 -4.61 -3.69 10.45
C PHE A 164 -5.71 -3.12 11.34
N SER A 165 -5.39 -2.78 12.58
CA SER A 165 -6.32 -2.12 13.48
C SER A 165 -5.61 -1.27 14.54
N GLY A 166 -6.35 -0.48 15.31
CA GLY A 166 -5.79 0.32 16.40
C GLY A 166 -4.73 1.31 15.94
N TRP A 167 -4.91 1.88 14.75
CA TRP A 167 -3.95 2.78 14.11
C TRP A 167 -3.89 4.11 14.86
N LEU A 168 -2.70 4.49 15.27
CA LEU A 168 -2.38 5.75 15.95
C LEU A 168 -1.19 6.36 15.23
N GLN A 169 -1.36 7.60 14.79
CA GLN A 169 -0.38 8.28 13.97
C GLN A 169 -0.39 9.78 14.27
N SER A 170 0.78 10.41 14.36
CA SER A 170 0.88 11.86 14.55
C SER A 170 0.74 12.60 13.21
N SER A 171 0.25 13.84 13.22
CA SER A 171 0.03 14.62 11.98
C SER A 171 1.30 14.98 11.22
N ASP A 172 2.45 14.89 11.88
CA ASP A 172 3.79 15.12 11.33
C ASP A 172 4.53 13.83 10.96
N SER A 173 3.85 12.68 11.02
CA SER A 173 4.36 11.40 10.55
C SER A 173 3.76 11.04 9.19
N SER A 174 4.42 10.15 8.46
CA SER A 174 3.90 9.61 7.22
C SER A 174 4.07 8.09 7.16
N VAL A 175 3.07 7.43 6.58
CA VAL A 175 3.12 6.00 6.27
C VAL A 175 2.64 5.80 4.85
N SER A 176 3.40 5.03 4.09
CA SER A 176 2.99 4.53 2.77
C SER A 176 3.11 3.02 2.74
N ILE A 177 2.06 2.34 2.28
CA ILE A 177 2.01 0.90 2.07
C ILE A 177 2.20 0.61 0.59
N TYR A 178 3.05 -0.36 0.27
CA TYR A 178 3.33 -0.80 -1.09
C TYR A 178 3.13 -2.30 -1.20
N ARG A 179 2.59 -2.72 -2.35
CA ARG A 179 2.49 -4.12 -2.72
C ARG A 179 3.87 -4.68 -3.06
N GLY A 180 4.16 -5.92 -2.68
CA GLY A 180 5.41 -6.59 -3.05
C GLY A 180 6.52 -6.36 -2.02
N TYR A 181 7.75 -6.19 -2.48
CA TYR A 181 8.92 -5.98 -1.63
C TYR A 181 9.74 -4.78 -2.12
N PRO A 182 10.45 -4.08 -1.21
CA PRO A 182 11.18 -2.88 -1.57
C PRO A 182 12.42 -3.22 -2.39
N SER A 183 12.72 -2.37 -3.38
CA SER A 183 14.01 -2.36 -4.06
C SER A 183 15.02 -1.45 -3.34
N ASP A 184 16.26 -1.42 -3.82
CA ASP A 184 17.26 -0.45 -3.33
C ASP A 184 17.05 0.96 -3.89
N ASP A 185 16.21 1.08 -4.92
CA ASP A 185 15.86 2.33 -5.58
C ASP A 185 14.75 3.06 -4.81
N LYS A 186 14.58 4.34 -5.14
CA LYS A 186 13.47 5.13 -4.61
C LYS A 186 12.17 4.65 -5.26
N GLU A 187 11.09 4.62 -4.47
CA GLU A 187 9.77 4.35 -5.00
C GLU A 187 9.39 5.38 -6.05
N LEU A 188 8.75 4.89 -7.11
CA LEU A 188 8.08 5.75 -8.07
C LEU A 188 6.99 6.57 -7.36
N ILE A 189 6.72 7.75 -7.90
CA ILE A 189 5.71 8.65 -7.34
C ILE A 189 4.33 8.04 -7.55
N ASP A 190 3.47 8.13 -6.54
CA ASP A 190 2.07 7.74 -6.61
C ASP A 190 1.87 6.24 -6.90
N THR A 191 2.72 5.36 -6.39
CA THR A 191 2.59 3.89 -6.54
C THR A 191 2.21 3.17 -5.25
N GLN A 192 2.08 3.90 -4.14
CA GLN A 192 1.61 3.34 -2.88
C GLN A 192 0.14 2.94 -2.97
N ILE A 193 -0.23 1.81 -2.36
CA ILE A 193 -1.63 1.36 -2.31
C ILE A 193 -2.42 2.11 -1.24
N PHE A 194 -1.74 2.55 -0.18
CA PHE A 194 -2.32 3.34 0.89
C PHE A 194 -1.28 4.34 1.38
N SER A 195 -1.71 5.55 1.75
CA SER A 195 -0.88 6.44 2.55
C SER A 195 -1.67 7.26 3.57
N ASN A 196 -1.04 7.61 4.68
CA ASN A 196 -1.50 8.68 5.55
C ASN A 196 -0.28 9.53 5.92
N PRO A 197 -0.20 10.82 5.56
CA PRO A 197 -1.20 11.63 4.83
C PRO A 197 -1.67 11.04 3.50
N VAL A 198 -2.96 11.17 3.23
CA VAL A 198 -3.58 10.65 2.01
C VAL A 198 -3.20 11.52 0.82
N ARG A 199 -3.07 10.90 -0.35
CA ARG A 199 -2.89 11.61 -1.62
C ARG A 199 -4.20 12.28 -2.03
N THR A 200 -4.20 13.59 -2.27
CA THR A 200 -5.38 14.34 -2.74
C THR A 200 -5.20 14.81 -4.19
N ASP A 201 -6.21 15.53 -4.70
CA ASP A 201 -6.11 16.26 -5.96
C ASP A 201 -4.91 17.23 -5.98
N LEU A 202 -4.39 17.51 -7.18
CA LEU A 202 -3.34 18.52 -7.44
C LEU A 202 -2.03 18.29 -6.68
N PHE A 203 -1.60 17.05 -6.56
CA PHE A 203 -0.34 16.68 -5.93
C PHE A 203 -0.19 17.11 -4.45
N LYS A 204 -1.31 17.37 -3.75
CA LYS A 204 -1.30 17.67 -2.32
C LYS A 204 -1.44 16.40 -1.48
N THR A 205 -1.22 16.55 -0.18
CA THR A 205 -1.47 15.51 0.81
C THR A 205 -2.30 16.07 1.96
N GLN A 206 -3.12 15.22 2.56
CA GLN A 206 -3.98 15.57 3.68
C GLN A 206 -3.83 14.53 4.78
N PHE A 207 -3.43 14.95 5.99
CA PHE A 207 -3.42 14.05 7.12
C PHE A 207 -4.85 13.76 7.57
N ILE A 208 -5.16 12.47 7.78
CA ILE A 208 -6.45 12.02 8.28
C ILE A 208 -6.23 11.33 9.64
N PRO A 209 -6.76 11.88 10.74
CA PRO A 209 -6.49 11.38 12.09
C PRO A 209 -7.00 9.96 12.36
N ASN A 210 -8.12 9.58 11.75
CA ASN A 210 -8.77 8.30 11.99
C ASN A 210 -8.54 7.38 10.79
N VAL A 211 -7.81 6.28 11.00
CA VAL A 211 -7.66 5.22 10.02
C VAL A 211 -8.54 4.04 10.43
N GLU A 212 -9.50 3.68 9.58
CA GLU A 212 -10.38 2.54 9.81
C GLU A 212 -9.59 1.24 9.84
N LYS A 213 -10.20 0.22 10.45
CA LYS A 213 -9.69 -1.16 10.33
C LYS A 213 -9.77 -1.59 8.86
N PHE A 214 -8.73 -2.25 8.36
CA PHE A 214 -8.70 -2.80 7.00
C PHE A 214 -7.86 -4.07 6.92
N SER A 215 -7.86 -4.74 5.77
CA SER A 215 -7.04 -5.93 5.55
C SER A 215 -6.34 -5.91 4.20
N LEU A 216 -5.16 -6.52 4.16
CA LEU A 216 -4.42 -6.82 2.95
C LEU A 216 -4.38 -8.32 2.71
N THR A 217 -4.80 -8.79 1.54
CA THR A 217 -4.72 -10.19 1.10
C THR A 217 -3.52 -10.35 0.17
N LEU A 218 -2.32 -10.22 0.74
CA LEU A 218 -1.04 -10.24 0.02
C LEU A 218 -0.05 -11.12 0.76
N GLY A 219 0.65 -11.98 0.02
CA GLY A 219 1.73 -12.79 0.60
C GLY A 219 2.93 -11.96 1.06
N ILE A 220 3.17 -10.82 0.41
CA ILE A 220 4.22 -9.87 0.80
C ILE A 220 3.82 -8.43 0.43
N PHE A 221 4.10 -7.52 1.35
CA PHE A 221 3.95 -6.07 1.19
C PHE A 221 4.92 -5.36 2.14
N TYR A 222 5.09 -4.05 2.00
CA TYR A 222 5.95 -3.29 2.90
C TYR A 222 5.44 -1.90 3.18
N LEU A 223 5.87 -1.36 4.32
CA LEU A 223 5.60 -0.02 4.77
C LEU A 223 6.88 0.81 4.73
N LYS A 224 6.78 2.04 4.26
CA LYS A 224 7.76 3.11 4.53
C LYS A 224 7.13 4.08 5.53
N ILE A 225 7.83 4.29 6.63
CA ILE A 225 7.34 5.05 7.79
C ILE A 225 8.33 6.17 8.09
N HIS A 226 7.79 7.36 8.35
CA HIS A 226 8.49 8.50 8.91
C HIS A 226 7.80 8.94 10.21
N ASN A 227 8.54 9.11 11.30
CA ASN A 227 8.09 9.46 12.66
C ASN A 227 7.11 8.44 13.30
N ASP A 228 6.34 8.89 14.30
CA ASP A 228 5.60 7.99 15.18
C ASP A 228 4.35 7.40 14.54
N VAL A 229 4.30 6.08 14.50
CA VAL A 229 3.09 5.34 14.18
C VAL A 229 3.00 4.10 15.07
N SER A 230 1.79 3.73 15.44
CA SER A 230 1.50 2.43 16.03
C SER A 230 0.23 1.82 15.48
N PHE A 231 0.24 0.52 15.28
CA PHE A 231 -0.94 -0.25 14.88
C PHE A 231 -0.79 -1.70 15.35
N LEU A 232 -1.91 -2.42 15.38
CA LEU A 232 -1.95 -3.87 15.51
C LEU A 232 -2.00 -4.49 14.11
N ILE A 233 -1.26 -5.57 13.93
CA ILE A 233 -1.32 -6.41 12.73
C ILE A 233 -1.48 -7.88 13.14
N GLU A 234 -2.36 -8.60 12.47
CA GLU A 234 -2.66 -10.00 12.76
C GLU A 234 -3.05 -10.79 11.50
N PRO A 235 -2.86 -12.12 11.45
CA PRO A 235 -3.27 -12.96 10.33
C PRO A 235 -4.78 -13.20 10.33
N SER A 236 -5.54 -12.16 9.98
CA SER A 236 -7.00 -12.17 9.96
C SER A 236 -7.52 -11.35 8.79
N TYR A 237 -8.81 -11.45 8.52
CA TYR A 237 -9.52 -10.67 7.51
C TYR A 237 -10.63 -9.84 8.14
N PHE A 238 -10.71 -8.59 7.72
CA PHE A 238 -11.80 -7.68 8.04
C PHE A 238 -12.72 -7.53 6.84
N GLU A 239 -13.98 -7.92 7.02
CA GLU A 239 -15.04 -7.68 6.04
C GLU A 239 -15.52 -6.24 6.15
N LEU A 240 -15.28 -5.46 5.09
CA LEU A 240 -15.61 -4.03 5.04
C LEU A 240 -17.07 -3.78 4.63
N ASP A 241 -17.68 -4.70 3.90
CA ASP A 241 -19.04 -4.52 3.38
C ASP A 241 -20.08 -4.44 4.50
N GLY A 242 -20.92 -3.41 4.45
CA GLY A 242 -21.94 -3.12 5.46
C GLY A 242 -21.44 -2.35 6.68
N MET A 243 -20.15 -2.01 6.74
CA MET A 243 -19.57 -1.28 7.87
C MET A 243 -19.86 0.22 7.81
N SER A 244 -19.71 0.90 8.95
CA SER A 244 -19.82 2.35 9.07
C SER A 244 -18.47 2.97 9.42
N THR A 245 -18.21 4.20 8.94
CA THR A 245 -17.07 4.97 9.41
C THR A 245 -17.23 5.34 10.88
N SER A 246 -16.11 5.42 11.58
CA SER A 246 -16.02 5.67 13.02
C SER A 246 -15.96 7.16 13.38
N ALA A 247 -15.64 8.02 12.40
CA ALA A 247 -15.48 9.46 12.58
C ALA A 247 -15.92 10.27 11.36
N TYR A 248 -16.18 11.57 11.58
CA TYR A 248 -16.53 12.54 10.52
C TYR A 248 -15.39 12.83 9.54
N SER A 249 -14.14 12.58 9.97
CA SER A 249 -12.96 12.62 9.12
C SER A 249 -12.17 11.33 9.30
N THR A 250 -12.16 10.48 8.29
CA THR A 250 -11.52 9.16 8.33
C THR A 250 -11.01 8.70 6.98
N THR A 251 -10.04 7.80 6.97
CA THR A 251 -9.61 7.06 5.78
C THR A 251 -9.70 5.57 6.06
N GLY A 252 -10.11 4.80 5.06
CA GLY A 252 -10.04 3.35 5.10
C GLY A 252 -9.62 2.80 3.76
N PHE A 253 -9.62 1.48 3.68
CA PHE A 253 -9.02 0.78 2.57
C PHE A 253 -9.79 -0.48 2.22
N TYR A 254 -10.00 -0.68 0.93
CA TYR A 254 -10.53 -1.91 0.36
C TYR A 254 -9.54 -2.46 -0.65
N MET A 255 -9.48 -3.79 -0.72
CA MET A 255 -8.82 -4.46 -1.83
C MET A 255 -9.58 -5.68 -2.30
N LYS A 256 -9.42 -5.96 -3.59
CA LYS A 256 -9.74 -7.24 -4.20
C LYS A 256 -8.44 -7.89 -4.64
N ALA A 257 -8.08 -9.04 -4.09
CA ALA A 257 -6.95 -9.84 -4.57
C ALA A 257 -7.27 -10.57 -5.89
N ILE A 258 -6.21 -11.04 -6.57
CA ILE A 258 -6.26 -11.76 -7.85
C ILE A 258 -7.21 -12.97 -7.79
N ASN A 259 -7.18 -13.72 -6.70
CA ASN A 259 -7.93 -14.96 -6.51
C ASN A 259 -9.33 -14.76 -5.90
N GLN A 260 -9.75 -13.52 -5.68
CA GLN A 260 -11.09 -13.22 -5.20
C GLN A 260 -12.03 -12.95 -6.37
N ILE A 261 -13.30 -13.31 -6.18
CA ILE A 261 -14.39 -12.90 -7.05
C ILE A 261 -14.75 -11.43 -6.79
N GLU A 262 -15.38 -10.81 -7.77
CA GLU A 262 -15.92 -9.46 -7.63
C GLU A 262 -16.99 -9.39 -6.53
N LYS A 263 -16.96 -8.30 -5.76
CA LYS A 263 -17.93 -8.02 -4.71
C LYS A 263 -18.23 -6.52 -4.68
N ASN A 264 -19.49 -6.18 -4.46
CA ASN A 264 -19.89 -4.81 -4.17
C ASN A 264 -19.72 -4.54 -2.68
N ILE A 265 -19.09 -3.43 -2.36
CA ILE A 265 -18.83 -3.00 -0.98
C ILE A 265 -19.66 -1.76 -0.71
N THR A 266 -20.40 -1.79 0.39
CA THR A 266 -21.16 -0.64 0.89
C THR A 266 -20.57 -0.18 2.21
N ILE A 267 -20.26 1.11 2.33
CA ILE A 267 -19.77 1.72 3.56
C ILE A 267 -20.73 2.85 3.93
N THR A 268 -21.23 2.86 5.16
CA THR A 268 -22.05 3.96 5.67
C THR A 268 -21.15 5.06 6.22
N CYS A 269 -21.34 6.30 5.78
CA CYS A 269 -20.53 7.42 6.22
C CYS A 269 -21.18 8.13 7.41
N LEU A 270 -20.44 8.25 8.51
CA LEU A 270 -20.75 9.19 9.56
C LEU A 270 -20.58 10.62 9.03
N ARG A 271 -21.62 11.43 9.15
CA ARG A 271 -21.65 12.82 8.65
C ARG A 271 -22.52 13.70 9.53
N ASP A 272 -22.16 14.97 9.64
CA ASP A 272 -23.02 16.02 10.17
C ASP A 272 -23.39 16.98 9.04
N THR A 273 -24.66 17.01 8.66
CA THR A 273 -25.17 17.86 7.56
C THR A 273 -25.10 19.35 7.89
N SER A 274 -24.79 19.72 9.12
CA SER A 274 -24.49 21.10 9.52
C SER A 274 -23.10 21.56 9.03
N TYR A 275 -22.29 20.66 8.47
CA TYR A 275 -20.94 20.94 7.98
C TYR A 275 -20.81 20.53 6.51
N ASN A 276 -19.98 21.29 5.80
CA ASN A 276 -19.50 20.86 4.49
C ASN A 276 -18.48 19.74 4.64
N GLY A 277 -18.20 19.04 3.54
CA GLY A 277 -17.16 18.04 3.54
C GLY A 277 -16.94 17.46 2.16
N THR A 278 -16.09 16.46 2.09
CA THR A 278 -15.71 15.85 0.82
C THR A 278 -15.48 14.37 1.01
N THR A 279 -15.90 13.61 0.02
CA THR A 279 -15.65 12.18 -0.11
C THR A 279 -14.67 11.96 -1.25
N CYS A 280 -13.64 11.18 -1.02
CA CYS A 280 -12.62 10.89 -2.03
C CYS A 280 -12.29 9.40 -2.07
N GLY A 281 -11.73 8.99 -3.20
CA GLY A 281 -11.09 7.70 -3.38
C GLY A 281 -9.82 7.82 -4.21
N ASN A 282 -8.87 6.93 -3.93
CA ASN A 282 -7.65 6.72 -4.70
C ASN A 282 -7.64 5.27 -5.20
N TRP A 283 -7.46 5.06 -6.50
CA TRP A 283 -7.35 3.73 -7.11
C TRP A 283 -5.94 3.46 -7.60
N ILE A 284 -5.53 2.21 -7.44
CA ILE A 284 -4.36 1.62 -8.09
C ILE A 284 -4.64 0.12 -8.25
N GLY A 285 -4.12 -0.51 -9.31
CA GLY A 285 -4.36 -1.92 -9.58
C GLY A 285 -4.12 -2.30 -11.03
N LEU A 286 -4.31 -3.58 -11.33
CA LEU A 286 -4.21 -4.13 -12.67
C LEU A 286 -5.39 -5.07 -12.90
N LEU A 287 -6.18 -4.77 -13.92
CA LEU A 287 -7.30 -5.60 -14.36
C LEU A 287 -6.91 -6.34 -15.65
N PRO A 288 -7.30 -7.62 -15.82
CA PRO A 288 -6.93 -8.40 -16.99
C PRO A 288 -7.70 -7.99 -18.24
N GLU A 289 -8.94 -7.53 -18.07
CA GLU A 289 -9.77 -7.05 -19.17
C GLU A 289 -9.48 -5.58 -19.44
N SER A 290 -9.20 -5.23 -20.69
CA SER A 290 -8.97 -3.84 -21.12
C SER A 290 -10.20 -2.95 -20.94
N THR A 291 -11.40 -3.54 -20.80
CA THR A 291 -12.66 -2.85 -20.51
C THR A 291 -13.04 -2.90 -19.04
N GLY A 292 -12.26 -3.61 -18.22
CA GLY A 292 -12.49 -3.72 -16.80
C GLY A 292 -12.39 -2.36 -16.12
N ASN A 293 -13.25 -2.12 -15.14
CA ASN A 293 -13.23 -0.88 -14.37
C ASN A 293 -13.66 -1.10 -12.92
N VAL A 294 -13.25 -0.17 -12.06
CA VAL A 294 -13.66 -0.04 -10.68
C VAL A 294 -14.45 1.24 -10.57
N ALA A 295 -15.65 1.15 -10.00
CA ALA A 295 -16.51 2.29 -9.73
C ALA A 295 -16.51 2.61 -8.24
N PHE A 296 -16.46 3.90 -7.95
CA PHE A 296 -16.63 4.49 -6.64
C PHE A 296 -17.77 5.48 -6.68
N GLN A 297 -18.75 5.26 -5.82
CA GLN A 297 -19.96 6.06 -5.80
C GLN A 297 -20.13 6.69 -4.43
N GLU A 298 -20.42 7.98 -4.42
CA GLU A 298 -20.99 8.66 -3.27
C GLU A 298 -22.49 8.72 -3.48
N VAL A 299 -23.25 8.21 -2.53
CA VAL A 299 -24.71 8.16 -2.59
C VAL A 299 -25.31 8.87 -1.38
N ASP A 300 -26.17 9.83 -1.67
CA ASP A 300 -27.11 10.44 -0.75
C ASP A 300 -28.56 10.14 -1.21
N SER A 301 -29.53 10.46 -0.37
CA SER A 301 -30.97 10.25 -0.62
C SER A 301 -31.49 10.85 -1.92
N THR A 302 -30.83 11.89 -2.45
CA THR A 302 -31.28 12.64 -3.64
C THR A 302 -30.28 12.65 -4.79
N GLN A 303 -29.03 12.24 -4.56
CA GLN A 303 -27.96 12.34 -5.56
C GLN A 303 -27.03 11.15 -5.47
N THR A 304 -26.53 10.74 -6.64
CA THR A 304 -25.42 9.78 -6.74
C THR A 304 -24.36 10.39 -7.62
N PHE A 305 -23.14 10.47 -7.10
CA PHE A 305 -21.96 10.79 -7.88
C PHE A 305 -21.17 9.51 -8.12
N THR A 306 -20.62 9.32 -9.31
CA THR A 306 -19.85 8.12 -9.66
C THR A 306 -18.56 8.51 -10.35
N CYS A 307 -17.46 7.96 -9.85
CA CYS A 307 -16.18 7.89 -10.54
C CYS A 307 -15.94 6.46 -10.99
N THR A 308 -15.61 6.27 -12.26
CA THR A 308 -15.29 4.96 -12.83
C THR A 308 -13.93 5.04 -13.49
N ILE A 309 -13.08 4.07 -13.20
CA ILE A 309 -11.72 4.05 -13.71
C ILE A 309 -11.26 2.63 -14.02
N THR A 310 -10.41 2.49 -15.05
CA THR A 310 -9.57 1.30 -15.23
C THR A 310 -8.27 1.54 -14.46
N PRO A 311 -8.04 0.86 -13.32
CA PRO A 311 -6.82 1.07 -12.53
C PRO A 311 -5.55 0.72 -13.32
N ASN A 312 -4.47 1.43 -13.01
CA ASN A 312 -3.12 1.10 -13.46
C ASN A 312 -2.14 1.09 -12.27
N ASP A 313 -0.84 1.13 -12.54
CA ASP A 313 0.24 1.15 -11.55
C ASP A 313 0.48 2.50 -10.85
N GLN A 314 -0.39 3.49 -11.07
CA GLN A 314 -0.34 4.81 -10.45
C GLN A 314 -1.67 5.18 -9.77
N ILE A 315 -1.59 6.02 -8.74
CA ILE A 315 -2.77 6.53 -8.04
C ILE A 315 -3.55 7.46 -8.95
N PHE A 316 -4.85 7.17 -9.06
CA PHE A 316 -5.83 8.09 -9.57
C PHE A 316 -6.74 8.60 -8.46
N PRO A 317 -6.81 9.92 -8.22
CA PRO A 317 -7.72 10.49 -7.25
C PRO A 317 -9.08 10.81 -7.89
N CYS A 318 -10.15 10.64 -7.11
CA CYS A 318 -11.46 11.20 -7.37
C CYS A 318 -11.97 11.88 -6.11
N LYS A 319 -12.69 12.97 -6.33
CA LYS A 319 -13.17 13.87 -5.30
C LYS A 319 -14.60 14.25 -5.57
N VAL A 320 -15.42 14.16 -4.52
CA VAL A 320 -16.83 14.56 -4.51
C VAL A 320 -16.99 15.61 -3.42
N GLY A 321 -17.48 16.81 -3.77
CA GLY A 321 -17.59 17.96 -2.86
C GLY A 321 -18.66 17.86 -1.77
N THR A 322 -19.06 16.65 -1.40
CA THR A 322 -20.11 16.32 -0.44
C THR A 322 -19.70 15.07 0.35
N ILE A 323 -20.30 14.90 1.54
CA ILE A 323 -20.28 13.64 2.28
C ILE A 323 -21.63 12.97 2.12
N GLY A 324 -21.66 11.90 1.32
CA GLY A 324 -22.84 11.06 1.13
C GLY A 324 -23.23 10.30 2.37
N GLN A 325 -24.40 9.67 2.33
CA GLN A 325 -24.77 8.68 3.35
C GLN A 325 -23.96 7.39 3.19
N LYS A 326 -23.60 7.05 1.95
CA LYS A 326 -22.90 5.82 1.63
C LYS A 326 -21.81 6.02 0.59
N ILE A 327 -20.77 5.22 0.71
CA ILE A 327 -19.80 4.93 -0.35
C ILE A 327 -20.11 3.54 -0.90
N PHE A 328 -20.13 3.40 -2.22
CA PHE A 328 -20.16 2.11 -2.89
C PHE A 328 -18.88 1.90 -3.69
N ILE A 329 -18.28 0.72 -3.57
CA ILE A 329 -17.16 0.27 -4.39
C ILE A 329 -17.62 -0.96 -5.15
N SER A 330 -17.53 -0.94 -6.47
CA SER A 330 -17.89 -2.07 -7.32
C SER A 330 -16.90 -2.20 -8.48
N SER A 331 -16.91 -3.34 -9.16
CA SER A 331 -16.06 -3.56 -10.33
C SER A 331 -16.77 -4.42 -11.37
N ILE A 332 -16.32 -4.28 -12.63
CA ILE A 332 -16.70 -5.09 -13.78
C ILE A 332 -15.41 -5.51 -14.47
N GLY A 333 -15.30 -6.77 -14.91
CA GLY A 333 -14.13 -7.26 -15.65
C GLY A 333 -12.84 -7.35 -14.80
N ALA A 334 -12.99 -7.50 -13.48
CA ALA A 334 -11.92 -7.57 -12.50
C ALA A 334 -11.62 -9.00 -12.01
N ASN A 335 -12.32 -10.02 -12.50
CA ASN A 335 -11.99 -11.42 -12.21
C ASN A 335 -10.57 -11.76 -12.70
N GLY A 336 -9.73 -12.31 -11.82
CA GLY A 336 -8.29 -12.51 -12.11
C GLY A 336 -7.44 -11.23 -12.04
N GLY A 337 -8.06 -10.06 -11.79
CA GLY A 337 -7.37 -8.79 -11.53
C GLY A 337 -7.23 -8.49 -10.05
N GLU A 338 -6.41 -7.50 -9.74
CA GLU A 338 -6.19 -7.01 -8.38
C GLU A 338 -6.28 -5.49 -8.36
N TYR A 339 -7.00 -4.94 -7.39
CA TYR A 339 -7.11 -3.51 -7.23
C TYR A 339 -7.26 -3.10 -5.76
N PHE A 340 -6.91 -1.86 -5.51
CA PHE A 340 -6.83 -1.24 -4.21
C PHE A 340 -7.57 0.09 -4.25
N VAL A 341 -8.40 0.34 -3.25
CA VAL A 341 -9.18 1.57 -3.11
C VAL A 341 -8.96 2.12 -1.71
N GLN A 342 -8.19 3.21 -1.61
CA GLN A 342 -8.16 3.99 -0.38
C GLN A 342 -9.28 5.02 -0.45
N TYR A 343 -10.27 4.92 0.43
CA TYR A 343 -11.32 5.93 0.57
C TYR A 343 -11.00 6.86 1.74
N TYR A 344 -11.48 8.10 1.66
CA TYR A 344 -11.42 9.01 2.79
C TYR A 344 -12.53 10.05 2.73
N ILE A 345 -13.02 10.43 3.90
CA ILE A 345 -13.94 11.53 4.10
C ILE A 345 -13.26 12.57 5.00
N TYR A 346 -13.49 13.84 4.72
CA TYR A 346 -13.11 14.91 5.63
C TYR A 346 -14.25 15.91 5.75
N GLN A 347 -14.68 16.16 6.98
CA GLN A 347 -15.63 17.20 7.32
C GLN A 347 -14.86 18.52 7.53
N ASP A 348 -15.35 19.59 6.90
CA ASP A 348 -14.72 20.90 6.88
C ASP A 348 -15.56 21.91 7.69
N GLN A 349 -15.74 23.14 7.20
CA GLN A 349 -16.41 24.21 7.92
C GLN A 349 -17.92 23.97 8.07
N ARG A 350 -18.47 24.55 9.15
CA ARG A 350 -19.90 24.60 9.39
C ARG A 350 -20.59 25.38 8.27
N VAL A 351 -21.71 24.86 7.79
CA VAL A 351 -22.60 25.58 6.88
C VAL A 351 -23.28 26.69 7.67
N TYR A 352 -22.99 27.94 7.34
CA TYR A 352 -23.78 29.06 7.82
C TYR A 352 -25.03 29.16 6.95
N GLU A 353 -26.21 28.91 7.52
CA GLU A 353 -27.44 29.38 6.91
C GLU A 353 -27.36 30.92 6.89
N LEU A 354 -27.35 31.50 5.69
CA LEU A 354 -27.62 32.91 5.56
C LEU A 354 -29.11 33.07 5.91
N ASP A 355 -29.41 33.49 7.14
CA ASP A 355 -30.77 33.83 7.57
C ASP A 355 -31.32 34.91 6.62
N SER A 356 -32.06 34.51 5.60
CA SER A 356 -32.74 35.41 4.68
C SER A 356 -34.06 35.85 5.30
N THR A 357 -34.05 36.43 6.50
CA THR A 357 -35.22 37.09 7.10
C THR A 357 -34.82 38.19 8.08
N THR A 358 -34.43 39.34 7.55
CA THR A 358 -34.80 40.64 8.14
C THR A 358 -35.02 41.66 7.02
N ALA A 359 -36.18 41.59 6.36
CA ALA A 359 -36.79 42.79 5.81
C ALA A 359 -37.32 43.62 6.99
N SER A 360 -36.42 44.33 7.67
CA SER A 360 -36.81 45.36 8.63
C SER A 360 -37.12 46.63 7.86
N SER A 361 -38.40 46.95 7.75
CA SER A 361 -38.89 48.24 7.25
C SER A 361 -38.36 49.36 8.16
N LEU A 362 -37.38 50.12 7.67
CA LEU A 362 -36.95 51.35 8.33
C LEU A 362 -38.02 52.44 8.22
N PRO A 363 -38.36 53.15 9.31
CA PRO A 363 -39.15 54.37 9.24
C PRO A 363 -38.34 55.49 8.58
N THR A 364 -38.99 56.22 7.67
CA THR A 364 -38.46 57.41 7.01
C THR A 364 -38.33 58.57 7.99
N VAL A 365 -37.12 59.12 8.15
CA VAL A 365 -36.90 60.52 8.56
C VAL A 365 -35.71 61.07 7.74
N PRO A 366 -35.85 62.23 7.07
CA PRO A 366 -34.82 62.78 6.19
C PRO A 366 -33.75 63.51 7.02
N VAL A 367 -32.53 63.68 6.47
CA VAL A 367 -31.73 64.92 6.51
C VAL A 367 -30.32 64.74 5.91
N THR A 368 -30.07 65.56 4.89
CA THR A 368 -28.83 66.15 4.34
C THR A 368 -27.57 65.34 3.98
N THR A 369 -27.22 65.55 2.71
CA THR A 369 -25.93 65.45 2.00
C THR A 369 -24.65 65.80 2.80
N ARG A 370 -23.67 64.89 2.72
CA ARG A 370 -22.29 65.18 2.28
C ARG A 370 -21.56 63.86 2.02
N GLY A 371 -21.15 63.65 0.77
CA GLY A 371 -20.51 62.41 0.34
C GLY A 371 -19.04 62.33 0.72
N ILE A 372 -18.55 61.10 0.88
CA ILE A 372 -17.18 60.69 0.55
C ILE A 372 -17.29 59.32 -0.13
N ARG A 373 -16.65 59.25 -1.30
CA ARG A 373 -16.49 58.09 -2.18
C ARG A 373 -15.42 57.17 -1.60
N THR A 374 -15.68 55.86 -1.54
CA THR A 374 -14.61 54.85 -1.49
C THR A 374 -14.98 53.66 -2.39
N THR A 375 -13.97 53.22 -3.12
CA THR A 375 -14.00 52.45 -4.37
C THR A 375 -14.27 50.96 -4.19
N THR A 376 -15.20 50.42 -4.96
CA THR A 376 -15.31 48.97 -5.23
C THR A 376 -14.26 48.57 -6.26
N LYS A 377 -13.30 47.70 -5.91
CA LYS A 377 -12.55 46.94 -6.91
C LYS A 377 -13.20 45.56 -7.06
N LYS A 378 -13.97 45.42 -8.14
CA LYS A 378 -14.17 44.12 -8.79
C LYS A 378 -12.82 43.71 -9.37
N PHE A 379 -12.37 42.48 -9.11
CA PHE A 379 -11.37 41.84 -9.95
C PHE A 379 -12.03 40.66 -10.65
N SER A 380 -12.03 40.76 -11.97
CA SER A 380 -12.57 39.80 -12.92
C SER A 380 -11.67 38.57 -12.96
N ALA A 381 -12.24 37.38 -12.75
CA ALA A 381 -11.55 36.14 -13.09
C ALA A 381 -11.54 36.02 -14.62
N VAL A 382 -10.35 36.15 -15.21
CA VAL A 382 -10.10 35.78 -16.60
C VAL A 382 -9.86 34.27 -16.61
N THR A 383 -10.70 33.57 -17.35
CA THR A 383 -10.53 32.17 -17.75
C THR A 383 -9.34 32.06 -18.70
N ASP A 384 -8.24 31.46 -18.26
CA ASP A 384 -7.19 30.97 -19.15
C ASP A 384 -7.30 29.46 -19.34
N PHE A 385 -7.69 29.11 -20.56
CA PHE A 385 -7.81 27.78 -21.12
C PHE A 385 -6.42 27.38 -21.64
N PHE A 386 -5.66 26.58 -20.88
CA PHE A 386 -4.41 26.02 -21.39
C PHE A 386 -4.68 24.68 -22.08
N VAL A 387 -4.61 24.71 -23.41
CA VAL A 387 -4.45 23.55 -24.28
C VAL A 387 -3.01 23.06 -24.13
N THR A 388 -2.81 21.86 -23.58
CA THR A 388 -1.52 21.17 -23.65
C THR A 388 -1.53 20.22 -24.85
N VAL A 389 -0.70 20.54 -25.84
CA VAL A 389 -0.44 19.73 -27.03
C VAL A 389 0.37 18.50 -26.64
N PHE A 390 -0.20 17.31 -26.84
CA PHE A 390 0.55 16.06 -26.91
C PHE A 390 1.25 15.97 -28.27
N MET A 391 2.58 15.99 -28.28
CA MET A 391 3.39 15.52 -29.40
C MET A 391 3.87 14.10 -29.08
N VAL A 392 3.17 13.13 -29.67
CA VAL A 392 3.68 11.79 -29.90
C VAL A 392 4.71 11.89 -31.03
N VAL A 393 5.96 11.56 -30.77
CA VAL A 393 6.89 11.09 -31.82
C VAL A 393 7.66 9.89 -31.27
N PHE A 394 7.15 8.71 -31.61
CA PHE A 394 7.98 7.55 -31.89
C PHE A 394 8.73 7.80 -33.20
N LEU A 395 10.05 7.57 -33.25
CA LEU A 395 10.73 6.83 -34.33
C LEU A 395 12.27 6.83 -34.12
N LEU A 396 12.79 5.60 -33.97
CA LEU A 396 14.06 5.06 -34.49
C LEU A 396 15.39 5.76 -34.13
N LEU A 397 16.14 5.12 -33.22
CA LEU A 397 17.42 4.44 -33.51
C LEU A 397 17.82 3.50 -32.37
#